data_AF-A0A9D2F6S0-F1
#
_entry.id   AF-A0A9D2F6S0-F1
#
_cell.length_a   1.000
_cell.length_b   1.000
_cell.length_c   1.000
_cell.angle_alpha   90.00
_cell.angle_beta   90.00
_cell.angle_gamma   90.00
#
_symmetry.space_group_name_H-M   'P 1'
#
loop_
_entity.id
_entity.type
_entity.pdbx_description
1 polymer ?
#
loop_
_entity_poly.entity_id
_entity_poly.type
_entity_poly.pdbx_seq_one_letter_code
_entity_poly.pdbx_strand_id
1 'polypeptide(L)'
;MKTWKKWAVLGIVTTISTGILAGCASSGNASEEHQKTVTLWAGGSDNVKVGMEKIVEAFNQSEAGKEHQLKLEFIMSGAGAQTVSDRIIAAKKAGETKTNYDLILTSDAEYGAYIQEGGSDLFTPYNAEKIPNLANVQTEISTGKGTLVPYRGTTVVLAYNSENVPNPPQTADELYTWIKNNPGRFSYNTPGSGGAGGSFVQTAIYNFLPEEAMNSSDEKWKNEWEQGFDLLADLHDSMYQTGGKVIYPNKNQGTLDLLINGEVDMIPTWADMMITNLSNGMLPETVKMTQIDPGFTGNVDGLVMPSIGSNQEGAQAVMNFMLSEEAQQILLDSMAAIPVIDSTNITSEKSQYLAELNVENFRTSSLGSLGNELNEVWDQKIGTLSK
;
A
#
# COMPACT_ATOMS: atom_id res chain seq x y z
N MET A 1 -18.89 0.28 -71.47
CA MET A 1 -17.74 0.60 -70.59
C MET A 1 -17.64 -0.45 -69.50
N LYS A 2 -16.71 -1.39 -69.65
CA LYS A 2 -16.28 -2.37 -68.64
C LYS A 2 -14.85 -2.77 -69.05
N THR A 3 -13.85 -2.35 -68.30
CA THR A 3 -12.46 -2.75 -68.49
C THR A 3 -12.09 -3.81 -67.47
N TRP A 4 -11.65 -4.96 -67.98
CA TRP A 4 -11.18 -6.11 -67.24
C TRP A 4 -9.88 -6.56 -67.92
N LYS A 5 -8.72 -6.42 -67.27
CA LYS A 5 -7.41 -7.02 -67.62
C LYS A 5 -6.57 -7.02 -66.33
N LYS A 6 -6.20 -8.15 -65.73
CA LYS A 6 -5.22 -9.20 -66.09
C LYS A 6 -3.80 -8.94 -65.52
N TRP A 7 -3.45 -9.78 -64.53
CA TRP A 7 -2.18 -10.50 -64.24
C TRP A 7 -0.81 -9.82 -64.39
N ALA A 8 0.04 -9.95 -63.35
CA ALA A 8 1.46 -10.31 -63.50
C ALA A 8 2.05 -10.87 -62.19
N VAL A 9 2.69 -12.04 -62.30
CA VAL A 9 3.57 -12.68 -61.32
C VAL A 9 5.03 -12.35 -61.69
N LEU A 10 5.85 -11.98 -60.71
CA LEU A 10 7.32 -11.95 -60.77
C LEU A 10 7.79 -11.92 -59.29
N GLY A 11 8.63 -12.78 -58.74
CA GLY A 11 9.87 -13.35 -59.26
C GLY A 11 11.02 -12.81 -58.39
N ILE A 12 11.45 -13.62 -57.41
CA ILE A 12 12.48 -13.34 -56.39
C ILE A 12 13.85 -13.01 -57.00
N VAL A 13 14.56 -12.01 -56.46
CA VAL A 13 16.04 -11.98 -56.43
C VAL A 13 16.52 -11.42 -55.08
N THR A 14 17.14 -12.30 -54.30
CA THR A 14 17.97 -12.04 -53.12
C THR A 14 19.36 -11.56 -53.55
N THR A 15 19.84 -10.45 -53.00
CA THR A 15 21.25 -10.04 -53.03
C THR A 15 21.78 -9.86 -51.61
N ILE A 16 22.70 -10.74 -51.25
CA ILE A 16 23.51 -10.71 -50.03
C ILE A 16 24.68 -9.77 -50.27
N SER A 17 24.84 -8.76 -49.42
CA SER A 17 25.98 -7.85 -49.43
C SER A 17 26.75 -7.98 -48.11
N THR A 18 27.78 -8.82 -48.11
CA THR A 18 28.80 -8.89 -47.05
C THR A 18 29.78 -7.73 -47.20
N GLY A 19 29.76 -6.78 -46.26
CA GLY A 19 30.77 -5.74 -46.11
C GLY A 19 31.63 -6.00 -44.88
N ILE A 20 32.86 -6.45 -45.09
CA ILE A 20 33.92 -6.51 -44.08
C ILE A 20 34.55 -5.11 -44.00
N LEU A 21 34.51 -4.48 -42.84
CA LEU A 21 35.39 -3.35 -42.51
C LEU A 21 36.21 -3.71 -41.27
N ALA A 22 37.50 -3.92 -41.49
CA ALA A 22 38.52 -3.94 -40.47
C ALA A 22 38.73 -2.51 -39.96
N GLY A 23 38.59 -2.31 -38.64
CA GLY A 23 38.88 -1.06 -37.95
C GLY A 23 39.76 -1.34 -36.73
N CYS A 24 40.89 -0.64 -36.66
CA CYS A 24 41.97 -0.80 -35.71
C CYS A 24 41.59 -0.57 -34.24
N ALA A 25 42.38 -1.21 -33.38
CA ALA A 25 42.37 -1.13 -31.93
C ALA A 25 42.27 0.28 -31.34
N SER A 26 41.38 0.44 -30.37
CA SER A 26 41.52 1.38 -29.26
C SER A 26 41.49 0.60 -27.96
N SER A 27 42.59 0.68 -27.21
CA SER A 27 42.73 0.59 -25.75
C SER A 27 41.48 0.15 -24.98
N GLY A 28 41.59 -1.01 -24.31
CA GLY A 28 40.56 -1.55 -23.45
C GLY A 28 40.10 -0.55 -22.40
N ASN A 29 38.81 -0.21 -22.47
CA ASN A 29 38.08 0.16 -21.27
C ASN A 29 38.03 -1.07 -20.37
N ALA A 30 38.39 -0.87 -19.11
CA ALA A 30 38.04 -1.77 -18.04
C ALA A 30 36.56 -2.15 -18.19
N SER A 31 36.27 -3.44 -18.11
CA SER A 31 34.92 -3.96 -18.07
C SER A 31 34.15 -3.26 -16.96
N GLU A 32 33.24 -2.34 -17.33
CA GLU A 32 32.10 -1.99 -16.49
C GLU A 32 31.32 -3.30 -16.30
N GLU A 33 31.54 -3.95 -15.16
CA GLU A 33 30.70 -5.03 -14.70
C GLU A 33 29.27 -4.49 -14.70
N HIS A 34 28.43 -4.98 -15.62
CA HIS A 34 27.07 -4.46 -15.77
C HIS A 34 26.33 -4.71 -14.46
N GLN A 35 26.02 -3.63 -13.74
CA GLN A 35 25.22 -3.67 -12.51
C GLN A 35 24.00 -4.56 -12.74
N LYS A 36 23.79 -5.54 -11.87
CA LYS A 36 22.62 -6.43 -12.00
C LYS A 36 21.39 -5.62 -11.61
N THR A 37 20.45 -5.42 -12.53
CA THR A 37 19.19 -4.74 -12.22
C THR A 37 18.36 -5.56 -11.23
N VAL A 38 17.81 -4.90 -10.22
CA VAL A 38 16.80 -5.40 -9.29
C VAL A 38 15.54 -4.58 -9.54
N THR A 39 14.41 -5.23 -9.78
CA THR A 39 13.14 -4.53 -9.98
C THR A 39 12.25 -4.68 -8.76
N LEU A 40 11.90 -3.55 -8.16
CA LEU A 40 10.90 -3.43 -7.10
C LEU A 40 9.55 -3.10 -7.73
N TRP A 41 8.57 -3.98 -7.54
CA TRP A 41 7.19 -3.74 -7.88
C TRP A 41 6.42 -3.26 -6.66
N ALA A 42 5.67 -2.18 -6.84
CA ALA A 42 4.91 -1.54 -5.78
C ALA A 42 3.55 -1.09 -6.30
N GLY A 43 2.57 -1.08 -5.41
CA GLY A 43 1.29 -0.41 -5.63
C GLY A 43 0.98 0.50 -4.45
N GLY A 44 0.18 1.55 -4.68
CA GLY A 44 -0.22 2.43 -3.58
C GLY A 44 -0.66 3.82 -4.01
N SER A 45 -0.74 4.71 -3.03
CA SER A 45 -0.94 6.16 -3.19
C SER A 45 0.35 6.88 -3.58
N ASP A 46 0.22 8.16 -3.91
CA ASP A 46 1.34 8.99 -4.39
C ASP A 46 2.49 9.13 -3.38
N ASN A 47 2.20 9.25 -2.09
CA ASN A 47 3.23 9.29 -1.05
C ASN A 47 4.11 8.03 -1.03
N VAL A 48 3.52 6.84 -1.24
CA VAL A 48 4.28 5.58 -1.36
C VAL A 48 5.19 5.62 -2.57
N LYS A 49 4.69 6.10 -3.71
CA LYS A 49 5.48 6.25 -4.93
C LYS A 49 6.69 7.17 -4.71
N VAL A 50 6.46 8.36 -4.17
CA VAL A 50 7.51 9.36 -3.91
C VAL A 50 8.55 8.83 -2.92
N GLY A 51 8.11 8.15 -1.85
CA GLY A 51 9.03 7.54 -0.88
C GLY A 51 9.90 6.46 -1.50
N MET A 52 9.31 5.59 -2.33
CA MET A 52 10.06 4.55 -3.03
C MET A 52 11.02 5.10 -4.09
N GLU A 53 10.65 6.16 -4.82
CA GLU A 53 11.56 6.82 -5.76
C GLU A 53 12.81 7.35 -5.05
N LYS A 54 12.67 7.94 -3.86
CA LYS A 54 13.80 8.39 -3.04
C LYS A 54 14.64 7.23 -2.49
N ILE A 55 13.99 6.12 -2.11
CA ILE A 55 14.71 4.89 -1.74
C ILE A 55 15.52 4.34 -2.91
N VAL A 56 14.95 4.32 -4.12
CA VAL A 56 15.68 3.91 -5.33
C VAL A 56 16.90 4.79 -5.56
N GLU A 57 16.76 6.11 -5.44
CA GLU A 57 17.87 7.05 -5.57
C GLU A 57 18.96 6.77 -4.53
N ALA A 58 18.61 6.69 -3.25
CA ALA A 58 19.56 6.48 -2.16
C ALA A 58 20.24 5.10 -2.24
N PHE A 59 19.47 4.04 -2.52
CA PHE A 59 20.02 2.70 -2.71
C PHE A 59 21.06 2.67 -3.83
N ASN A 60 20.75 3.28 -4.98
CA ASN A 60 21.66 3.32 -6.13
C ASN A 60 22.93 4.13 -5.87
N GLN A 61 22.93 5.02 -4.87
CA GLN A 61 24.11 5.77 -4.42
C GLN A 61 24.89 5.04 -3.30
N SER A 62 24.30 4.02 -2.67
CA SER A 62 24.92 3.25 -1.59
C SER A 62 26.02 2.30 -2.09
N GLU A 63 26.75 1.67 -1.16
CA GLU A 63 27.75 0.64 -1.51
C GLU A 63 27.13 -0.53 -2.27
N ALA A 64 25.95 -0.99 -1.84
CA ALA A 64 25.21 -2.04 -2.54
C ALA A 64 24.74 -1.61 -3.94
N GLY A 65 24.47 -0.31 -4.10
CA GLY A 65 24.12 0.33 -5.37
C GLY A 65 25.21 0.23 -6.43
N LYS A 66 26.48 0.01 -6.04
CA LYS A 66 27.59 -0.19 -6.98
C LYS A 66 27.51 -1.52 -7.71
N GLU A 67 26.98 -2.56 -7.07
CA GLU A 67 26.85 -3.92 -7.62
C GLU A 67 25.43 -4.18 -8.18
N HIS A 68 24.43 -3.54 -7.60
CA HIS A 68 23.02 -3.74 -7.93
C HIS A 68 22.32 -2.41 -8.23
N GLN A 69 21.65 -2.33 -9.38
CA GLN A 69 20.83 -1.16 -9.72
C GLN A 69 19.37 -1.45 -9.40
N LEU A 70 18.78 -0.72 -8.45
CA LEU A 70 17.35 -0.78 -8.16
C LEU A 70 16.54 0.06 -9.17
N LYS A 71 15.42 -0.50 -9.63
CA LYS A 71 14.38 0.19 -10.42
C LYS A 71 13.03 -0.03 -9.78
N LEU A 72 12.14 0.95 -9.94
CA LEU A 72 10.77 0.91 -9.44
C LEU A 72 9.78 0.73 -10.60
N GLU A 73 8.92 -0.27 -10.49
CA GLU A 73 7.70 -0.43 -11.29
C GLU A 73 6.51 -0.16 -10.37
N PHE A 74 5.75 0.90 -10.63
CA PHE A 74 4.71 1.38 -9.70
C PHE A 74 3.31 1.38 -10.32
N ILE A 75 2.33 0.82 -9.60
CA ILE A 75 0.91 0.83 -9.98
C ILE A 75 0.11 1.74 -9.04
N MET A 76 -0.37 2.87 -9.57
CA MET A 76 -1.16 3.82 -8.80
C MET A 76 -2.53 3.23 -8.41
N SER A 77 -2.93 3.40 -7.14
CA SER A 77 -4.21 2.93 -6.62
C SER A 77 -5.41 3.60 -7.30
N GLY A 78 -6.41 2.79 -7.65
CA GLY A 78 -7.62 3.26 -8.32
C GLY A 78 -7.36 3.81 -9.73
N ALA A 79 -6.31 3.36 -10.42
CA ALA A 79 -6.06 3.66 -11.84
C ALA A 79 -6.77 2.68 -12.79
N GLY A 80 -7.54 1.71 -12.27
CA GLY A 80 -8.21 0.67 -13.06
C GLY A 80 -7.26 -0.34 -13.72
N ALA A 81 -5.97 -0.26 -13.41
CA ALA A 81 -4.97 -1.21 -13.86
C ALA A 81 -5.03 -2.50 -13.02
N GLN A 82 -4.68 -3.62 -13.64
CA GLN A 82 -4.46 -4.89 -12.94
C GLN A 82 -3.43 -4.70 -11.81
N THR A 83 -3.74 -5.23 -10.63
CA THR A 83 -2.93 -5.08 -9.42
C THR A 83 -1.58 -5.80 -9.52
N VAL A 84 -0.65 -5.49 -8.62
CA VAL A 84 0.66 -6.16 -8.55
C VAL A 84 0.48 -7.65 -8.24
N SER A 85 -0.42 -8.00 -7.30
CA SER A 85 -0.72 -9.39 -6.93
C SER A 85 -1.20 -10.21 -8.11
N ASP A 86 -2.21 -9.72 -8.83
CA ASP A 86 -2.78 -10.43 -9.99
C ASP A 86 -1.73 -10.73 -11.06
N ARG A 87 -0.81 -9.77 -11.31
CA ARG A 87 0.25 -9.90 -12.32
C ARG A 87 1.24 -11.01 -11.98
N ILE A 88 1.72 -11.05 -10.73
CA ILE A 88 2.71 -12.04 -10.30
C ILE A 88 2.08 -13.43 -10.21
N ILE A 89 0.86 -13.52 -9.67
CA ILE A 89 0.11 -14.77 -9.58
C ILE A 89 -0.14 -15.33 -10.99
N ALA A 90 -0.52 -14.49 -11.95
CA ALA A 90 -0.69 -14.90 -13.33
C ALA A 90 0.63 -15.37 -13.98
N ALA A 91 1.73 -14.63 -13.80
CA ALA A 91 3.05 -15.02 -14.32
C ALA A 91 3.52 -16.36 -13.73
N LYS A 92 3.36 -16.56 -12.41
CA LYS A 92 3.65 -17.82 -11.73
C LYS A 92 2.81 -18.97 -12.29
N LYS A 93 1.49 -18.78 -12.44
CA LYS A 93 0.58 -19.79 -13.00
C LYS A 93 0.88 -20.12 -14.47
N ALA A 94 1.42 -19.17 -15.22
CA ALA A 94 1.90 -19.37 -16.59
C ALA A 94 3.23 -20.14 -16.66
N GLY A 95 3.88 -20.42 -15.53
CA GLY A 95 5.17 -21.13 -15.48
C GLY A 95 6.36 -20.24 -15.84
N GLU A 96 6.23 -18.92 -15.76
CA GLU A 96 7.33 -18.00 -16.00
C GLU A 96 8.43 -18.16 -14.93
N THR A 97 9.68 -17.98 -15.34
CA THR A 97 10.85 -18.03 -14.46
C THR A 97 11.86 -16.98 -14.88
N LYS A 98 12.70 -16.51 -13.94
CA LYS A 98 13.70 -15.46 -14.18
C LYS A 98 13.09 -14.18 -14.75
N THR A 99 11.93 -13.81 -14.21
CA THR A 99 11.22 -12.57 -14.50
C THR A 99 11.87 -11.37 -13.81
N ASN A 100 11.37 -10.17 -14.09
CA ASN A 100 11.71 -8.96 -13.34
C ASN A 100 10.82 -8.76 -12.09
N TYR A 101 10.14 -9.78 -11.59
CA TYR A 101 9.48 -9.71 -10.29
C TYR A 101 10.49 -10.08 -9.20
N ASP A 102 11.50 -9.24 -8.98
CA ASP A 102 12.58 -9.53 -8.02
C ASP A 102 12.17 -9.20 -6.58
N LEU A 103 11.48 -8.08 -6.39
CA LEU A 103 10.93 -7.64 -5.11
C LEU A 103 9.53 -7.08 -5.27
N ILE A 104 8.68 -7.35 -4.29
CA ILE A 104 7.31 -6.83 -4.21
C ILE A 104 7.13 -6.12 -2.88
N LEU A 105 6.56 -4.92 -2.89
CA LEU A 105 5.97 -4.33 -1.69
C LEU A 105 4.59 -4.94 -1.45
N THR A 106 4.40 -5.46 -0.24
CA THR A 106 3.12 -5.97 0.25
C THR A 106 3.06 -5.78 1.76
N SER A 107 2.05 -6.32 2.42
CA SER A 107 1.90 -6.29 3.87
C SER A 107 1.72 -7.68 4.45
N ASP A 108 1.92 -7.78 5.76
CA ASP A 108 1.54 -8.96 6.52
C ASP A 108 0.01 -9.21 6.50
N ALA A 109 -0.79 -8.17 6.28
CA ALA A 109 -2.24 -8.28 6.03
C ALA A 109 -2.55 -8.98 4.68
N GLU A 110 -1.84 -8.62 3.62
CA GLU A 110 -2.07 -9.11 2.25
C GLU A 110 -1.39 -10.46 1.95
N TYR A 111 -0.32 -10.79 2.67
CA TYR A 111 0.50 -11.99 2.41
C TYR A 111 -0.33 -13.28 2.32
N GLY A 112 -1.35 -13.42 3.18
CA GLY A 112 -2.28 -14.54 3.16
C GLY A 112 -3.06 -14.71 1.84
N ALA A 113 -3.49 -13.62 1.21
CA ALA A 113 -4.18 -13.66 -0.08
C ALA A 113 -3.22 -14.10 -1.19
N TYR A 114 -2.00 -13.57 -1.20
CA TYR A 114 -0.97 -13.92 -2.18
C TYR A 114 -0.70 -15.43 -2.23
N ILE A 115 -0.48 -16.06 -1.08
CA ILE A 115 -0.18 -17.50 -1.00
C ILE A 115 -1.41 -18.37 -1.21
N GLN A 116 -2.61 -17.92 -0.82
CA GLN A 116 -3.86 -18.62 -1.09
C GLN A 116 -4.10 -18.74 -2.61
N GLU A 117 -3.85 -17.67 -3.36
CA GLU A 117 -4.11 -17.64 -4.80
C GLU A 117 -2.94 -18.10 -5.66
N GLY A 118 -1.71 -17.80 -5.24
CA GLY A 118 -0.47 -18.07 -5.98
C GLY A 118 0.30 -19.32 -5.55
N GLY A 119 -0.11 -19.96 -4.46
CA GLY A 119 0.56 -21.13 -3.88
C GLY A 119 1.56 -20.77 -2.78
N SER A 120 1.81 -21.71 -1.87
CA SER A 120 2.72 -21.53 -0.73
C SER A 120 4.19 -21.32 -1.13
N ASP A 121 4.55 -21.67 -2.36
CA ASP A 121 5.89 -21.47 -2.95
C ASP A 121 5.98 -20.18 -3.78
N LEU A 122 4.99 -19.28 -3.68
CA LEU A 122 5.01 -18.02 -4.42
C LEU A 122 6.21 -17.14 -4.02
N PHE A 123 6.56 -17.12 -2.73
CA PHE A 123 7.67 -16.33 -2.21
C PHE A 123 8.82 -17.21 -1.72
N THR A 124 10.04 -16.73 -1.94
CA THR A 124 11.28 -17.40 -1.52
C THR A 124 11.67 -16.92 -0.12
N PRO A 125 12.09 -17.83 0.78
CA PRO A 125 12.69 -17.43 2.06
C PRO A 125 13.93 -16.55 1.87
N TYR A 126 14.08 -15.53 2.71
CA TYR A 126 15.32 -14.75 2.75
C TYR A 126 16.39 -15.49 3.57
N ASN A 127 17.66 -15.17 3.30
CA ASN A 127 18.79 -15.55 4.11
C ASN A 127 19.13 -14.39 5.07
N ALA A 128 18.87 -14.59 6.37
CA ALA A 128 19.13 -13.59 7.39
C ALA A 128 20.60 -13.13 7.45
N GLU A 129 21.57 -13.99 7.10
CA GLU A 129 22.99 -13.62 7.05
C GLU A 129 23.30 -12.59 5.95
N LYS A 130 22.44 -12.48 4.93
CA LYS A 130 22.53 -11.48 3.86
C LYS A 130 21.80 -10.18 4.20
N ILE A 131 21.10 -10.13 5.34
CA ILE A 131 20.30 -8.98 5.79
C ILE A 131 20.72 -8.64 7.23
N PRO A 132 21.97 -8.22 7.48
CA PRO A 132 22.45 -7.91 8.83
C PRO A 132 21.60 -6.89 9.58
N ASN A 133 20.99 -5.92 8.89
CA ASN A 133 20.10 -4.92 9.50
C ASN A 133 18.80 -5.51 10.05
N LEU A 134 18.47 -6.77 9.73
CA LEU A 134 17.31 -7.47 10.31
C LEU A 134 17.40 -7.56 11.84
N ALA A 135 18.63 -7.55 12.40
CA ALA A 135 18.84 -7.54 13.85
C ALA A 135 18.33 -6.27 14.55
N ASN A 136 18.07 -5.20 13.80
CA ASN A 136 17.60 -3.91 14.33
C ASN A 136 16.07 -3.78 14.32
N VAL A 137 15.35 -4.74 13.73
CA VAL A 137 13.89 -4.69 13.61
C VAL A 137 13.25 -4.87 14.98
N GLN A 138 12.35 -3.95 15.34
CA GLN A 138 11.61 -3.94 16.61
C GLN A 138 10.13 -4.28 16.43
N THR A 139 9.64 -4.36 15.20
CA THR A 139 8.24 -4.69 14.88
C THR A 139 8.07 -6.18 14.60
N GLU A 140 7.00 -6.76 15.13
CA GLU A 140 6.57 -8.13 14.80
C GLU A 140 5.63 -8.13 13.59
N ILE A 141 5.85 -9.07 12.66
CA ILE A 141 4.94 -9.32 11.54
C ILE A 141 3.96 -10.43 11.90
N SER A 142 2.68 -10.25 11.56
CA SER A 142 1.64 -11.23 11.87
C SER A 142 1.71 -12.47 10.97
N THR A 143 2.05 -12.30 9.69
CA THR A 143 2.21 -13.38 8.72
C THR A 143 3.47 -13.17 7.85
N GLY A 144 3.93 -14.23 7.18
CA GLY A 144 5.09 -14.16 6.28
C GLY A 144 6.46 -14.30 6.94
N LYS A 145 6.54 -14.74 8.20
CA LYS A 145 7.81 -14.97 8.93
C LYS A 145 8.81 -15.80 8.10
N GLY A 146 10.02 -15.27 7.92
CA GLY A 146 11.08 -15.89 7.11
C GLY A 146 11.04 -15.60 5.61
N THR A 147 10.01 -14.89 5.13
CA THR A 147 9.87 -14.51 3.70
C THR A 147 9.60 -13.02 3.49
N LEU A 148 8.91 -12.38 4.43
CA LEU A 148 8.60 -10.95 4.42
C LEU A 148 9.58 -10.22 5.36
N VAL A 149 10.24 -9.19 4.82
CA VAL A 149 11.11 -8.29 5.58
C VAL A 149 10.36 -6.97 5.79
N PRO A 150 10.02 -6.58 7.03
CA PRO A 150 9.24 -5.36 7.27
C PRO A 150 10.04 -4.12 6.89
N TYR A 151 9.37 -3.04 6.50
CA TYR A 151 10.02 -1.75 6.26
C TYR A 151 9.27 -0.55 6.83
N ARG A 152 7.95 -0.64 7.03
CA ARG A 152 7.17 0.39 7.72
C ARG A 152 5.97 -0.19 8.45
N GLY A 153 5.59 0.45 9.55
CA GLY A 153 4.24 0.35 10.08
C GLY A 153 3.29 1.33 9.38
N THR A 154 2.00 1.02 9.37
CA THR A 154 0.93 1.93 8.94
C THR A 154 -0.33 1.69 9.76
N THR A 155 -1.12 2.74 9.98
CA THR A 155 -2.36 2.68 10.74
C THR A 155 -3.33 3.77 10.32
N VAL A 156 -4.63 3.50 10.46
CA VAL A 156 -5.70 4.48 10.29
C VAL A 156 -5.98 5.18 11.63
N VAL A 157 -6.17 6.49 11.56
CA VAL A 157 -6.46 7.37 12.69
C VAL A 157 -7.72 8.18 12.40
N LEU A 158 -8.28 8.81 13.44
CA LEU A 158 -9.24 9.90 13.25
C LEU A 158 -8.47 11.19 13.04
N ALA A 159 -8.72 11.90 11.94
CA ALA A 159 -8.38 13.31 11.82
C ALA A 159 -9.61 14.15 12.16
N TYR A 160 -9.40 15.24 12.90
CA TYR A 160 -10.50 16.06 13.39
C TYR A 160 -10.12 17.54 13.52
N ASN A 161 -11.10 18.43 13.36
CA ASN A 161 -10.97 19.84 13.70
C ASN A 161 -11.17 20.04 15.21
N SER A 162 -10.10 20.38 15.92
CA SER A 162 -10.09 20.50 17.38
C SER A 162 -10.89 21.69 17.93
N GLU A 163 -11.26 22.68 17.12
CA GLU A 163 -12.20 23.73 17.55
C GLU A 163 -13.63 23.20 17.68
N ASN A 164 -14.03 22.31 16.77
CA ASN A 164 -15.38 21.74 16.73
C ASN A 164 -15.48 20.43 17.51
N VAL A 165 -14.35 19.73 17.69
CA VAL A 165 -14.25 18.49 18.44
C VAL A 165 -13.20 18.62 19.54
N PRO A 166 -13.52 19.31 20.66
CA PRO A 166 -12.57 19.50 21.75
C PRO A 166 -12.27 18.20 22.52
N ASN A 167 -13.21 17.24 22.51
CA ASN A 167 -13.08 15.92 23.13
C ASN A 167 -13.31 14.86 22.04
N PRO A 168 -12.26 14.46 21.29
CA PRO A 168 -12.43 13.47 20.23
C PRO A 168 -12.71 12.07 20.83
N PRO A 169 -13.51 11.24 20.14
CA PRO A 169 -13.80 9.88 20.57
C PRO A 169 -12.53 9.07 20.86
N GLN A 170 -12.57 8.27 21.92
CA GLN A 170 -11.51 7.34 22.31
C GLN A 170 -11.89 5.89 22.03
N THR A 171 -13.16 5.62 21.73
CA THR A 171 -13.67 4.28 21.38
C THR A 171 -14.56 4.33 20.14
N ALA A 172 -14.79 3.17 19.53
CA ALA A 172 -15.72 3.05 18.40
C ALA A 172 -17.16 3.47 18.78
N ASP A 173 -17.64 3.10 19.98
CA ASP A 173 -18.98 3.46 20.45
C ASP A 173 -19.14 4.97 20.67
N GLU A 174 -18.11 5.63 21.22
CA GLU A 174 -18.06 7.08 21.33
C GLU A 174 -18.07 7.74 19.94
N LEU A 175 -17.36 7.16 18.97
CA LEU A 175 -17.33 7.65 17.60
C LEU A 175 -18.72 7.55 16.96
N TYR A 176 -19.38 6.40 17.05
CA TYR A 176 -20.73 6.21 16.50
C TYR A 176 -21.75 7.15 17.16
N THR A 177 -21.62 7.37 18.47
CA THR A 177 -22.44 8.34 19.20
C THR A 177 -22.17 9.76 18.72
N TRP A 178 -20.90 10.13 18.54
CA TRP A 178 -20.51 11.45 18.04
C TRP A 178 -21.06 11.69 16.63
N ILE A 179 -20.96 10.70 15.74
CA ILE A 179 -21.51 10.77 14.37
C ILE A 179 -23.01 11.08 14.40
N LYS A 180 -23.80 10.35 15.19
CA LYS A 180 -25.26 10.56 15.29
C LYS A 180 -25.63 11.93 15.86
N ASN A 181 -24.83 12.44 16.79
CA ASN A 181 -25.07 13.73 17.41
C ASN A 181 -24.63 14.92 16.54
N ASN A 182 -23.82 14.67 15.49
CA ASN A 182 -23.27 15.70 14.61
C ASN A 182 -23.55 15.36 13.14
N PRO A 183 -24.83 15.31 12.73
CA PRO A 183 -25.20 14.88 11.39
C PRO A 183 -24.57 15.76 10.30
N GLY A 184 -23.98 15.12 9.29
CA GLY A 184 -23.29 15.78 8.19
C GLY A 184 -21.84 16.17 8.48
N ARG A 185 -21.34 15.97 9.71
CA ARG A 185 -19.98 16.39 10.13
C ARG A 185 -18.95 15.27 10.16
N PHE A 186 -19.33 14.06 9.76
CA PHE A 186 -18.43 12.93 9.56
C PHE A 186 -18.48 12.43 8.12
N SER A 187 -17.35 12.00 7.55
CA SER A 187 -17.33 11.31 6.26
C SER A 187 -16.24 10.23 6.23
N TYR A 188 -16.44 9.23 5.38
CA TYR A 188 -15.43 8.25 5.00
C TYR A 188 -15.56 7.93 3.51
N ASN A 189 -14.46 7.55 2.85
CA ASN A 189 -14.49 7.23 1.43
C ASN A 189 -15.15 5.87 1.16
N THR A 190 -15.67 5.66 -0.06
CA THR A 190 -16.12 4.32 -0.50
C THR A 190 -15.02 3.27 -0.23
N PRO A 191 -15.30 2.19 0.52
CA PRO A 191 -14.30 1.20 0.95
C PRO A 191 -13.44 0.63 -0.19
N GLY A 192 -14.07 0.23 -1.30
CA GLY A 192 -13.37 -0.32 -2.46
C GLY A 192 -12.47 0.68 -3.21
N SER A 193 -12.52 1.97 -2.87
CA SER A 193 -11.73 3.03 -3.53
C SER A 193 -10.56 3.56 -2.69
N GLY A 194 -10.51 3.26 -1.39
CA GLY A 194 -9.49 3.78 -0.48
C GLY A 194 -9.48 3.10 0.89
N GLY A 195 -8.29 2.82 1.41
CA GLY A 195 -8.11 2.03 2.62
C GLY A 195 -8.63 2.67 3.92
N ALA A 196 -8.71 4.00 4.02
CA ALA A 196 -9.14 4.64 5.28
C ALA A 196 -10.63 4.39 5.58
N GLY A 197 -11.51 4.59 4.58
CA GLY A 197 -12.92 4.23 4.67
C GLY A 197 -13.14 2.72 4.77
N GLY A 198 -12.31 1.91 4.09
CA GLY A 198 -12.32 0.45 4.24
C GLY A 198 -12.01 0.02 5.68
N SER A 199 -11.01 0.63 6.31
CA SER A 199 -10.64 0.37 7.70
C SER A 199 -11.75 0.74 8.68
N PHE A 200 -12.44 1.86 8.46
CA PHE A 200 -13.62 2.25 9.24
C PHE A 200 -14.74 1.22 9.13
N VAL A 201 -15.09 0.81 7.91
CA VAL A 201 -16.16 -0.18 7.65
C VAL A 201 -15.80 -1.54 8.24
N GLN A 202 -14.56 -1.98 8.04
CA GLN A 202 -14.07 -3.23 8.62
C GLN A 202 -14.11 -3.19 10.15
N THR A 203 -13.68 -2.09 10.76
CA THR A 203 -13.76 -1.90 12.22
C THR A 203 -15.20 -1.94 12.70
N ALA A 204 -16.11 -1.22 12.04
CA ALA A 204 -17.53 -1.18 12.39
C ALA A 204 -18.21 -2.55 12.32
N ILE A 205 -17.77 -3.42 11.40
CA ILE A 205 -18.34 -4.75 11.24
C ILE A 205 -17.69 -5.73 12.22
N TYR A 206 -16.36 -5.80 12.25
CA TYR A 206 -15.63 -6.81 13.02
C TYR A 206 -15.57 -6.53 14.52
N ASN A 207 -15.95 -5.33 14.98
CA ASN A 207 -16.16 -5.08 16.41
C ASN A 207 -17.32 -5.91 17.01
N PHE A 208 -18.22 -6.44 16.18
CA PHE A 208 -19.29 -7.35 16.62
C PHE A 208 -18.91 -8.83 16.56
N LEU A 209 -17.75 -9.17 16.00
CA LEU A 209 -17.30 -10.55 15.82
C LEU A 209 -16.27 -10.93 16.89
N PRO A 210 -16.03 -12.23 17.11
CA PRO A 210 -14.89 -12.70 17.91
C PRO A 210 -13.55 -12.18 17.38
N GLU A 211 -12.58 -11.98 18.27
CA GLU A 211 -11.27 -11.37 17.97
C GLU A 211 -10.54 -12.09 16.82
N GLU A 212 -10.63 -13.42 16.74
CA GLU A 212 -9.97 -14.22 15.71
C GLU A 212 -10.51 -13.97 14.30
N ALA A 213 -11.72 -13.43 14.16
CA ALA A 213 -12.33 -13.18 12.85
C ALA A 213 -11.53 -12.18 12.03
N MET A 214 -10.89 -11.19 12.70
CA MET A 214 -10.09 -10.16 12.03
C MET A 214 -8.88 -10.74 11.28
N ASN A 215 -8.43 -11.93 11.67
CA ASN A 215 -7.25 -12.61 11.10
C ASN A 215 -7.60 -13.98 10.53
N SER A 216 -8.79 -14.11 9.93
CA SER A 216 -9.28 -15.35 9.33
C SER A 216 -9.97 -15.10 7.99
N SER A 217 -9.62 -15.93 6.99
CA SER A 217 -10.28 -15.97 5.68
C SER A 217 -11.43 -16.98 5.57
N ASP A 218 -11.84 -17.59 6.69
CA ASP A 218 -12.99 -18.51 6.75
C ASP A 218 -14.31 -17.82 6.38
N GLU A 219 -14.94 -18.26 5.28
CA GLU A 219 -16.18 -17.69 4.76
C GLU A 219 -17.35 -17.71 5.74
N LYS A 220 -17.30 -18.51 6.81
CA LYS A 220 -18.35 -18.51 7.84
C LYS A 220 -18.61 -17.12 8.41
N TRP A 221 -17.58 -16.27 8.49
CA TRP A 221 -17.68 -14.94 9.10
C TRP A 221 -18.63 -14.01 8.33
N LYS A 222 -18.87 -14.28 7.04
CA LYS A 222 -19.83 -13.52 6.22
C LYS A 222 -21.24 -13.56 6.80
N ASN A 223 -21.61 -14.67 7.45
CA ASN A 223 -22.93 -14.83 8.06
C ASN A 223 -23.09 -14.00 9.35
N GLU A 224 -22.00 -13.49 9.91
CA GLU A 224 -21.99 -12.70 11.15
C GLU A 224 -21.92 -11.18 10.89
N TRP A 225 -21.80 -10.75 9.62
CA TRP A 225 -21.66 -9.33 9.28
C TRP A 225 -22.94 -8.50 9.43
N GLU A 226 -24.10 -9.13 9.61
CA GLU A 226 -25.41 -8.46 9.60
C GLU A 226 -25.48 -7.30 10.60
N GLN A 227 -25.08 -7.53 11.86
CA GLN A 227 -25.10 -6.50 12.90
C GLN A 227 -24.22 -5.30 12.58
N GLY A 228 -23.06 -5.53 11.95
CA GLY A 228 -22.17 -4.47 11.49
C GLY A 228 -22.76 -3.63 10.36
N PHE A 229 -23.43 -4.28 9.41
CA PHE A 229 -24.13 -3.57 8.33
C PHE A 229 -25.35 -2.80 8.83
N ASP A 230 -26.09 -3.33 9.81
CA ASP A 230 -27.20 -2.62 10.45
C ASP A 230 -26.70 -1.34 11.14
N LEU A 231 -25.55 -1.39 11.82
CA LEU A 231 -24.91 -0.20 12.38
C LEU A 231 -24.56 0.82 11.26
N LEU A 232 -23.94 0.38 10.17
CA LEU A 232 -23.56 1.28 9.07
C LEU A 232 -24.79 1.91 8.40
N ALA A 233 -25.90 1.17 8.28
CA ALA A 233 -27.16 1.68 7.77
C ALA A 233 -27.79 2.72 8.73
N ASP A 234 -27.74 2.47 10.03
CA ASP A 234 -28.20 3.42 11.05
C ASP A 234 -27.36 4.71 11.10
N LEU A 235 -26.07 4.63 10.80
CA LEU A 235 -25.20 5.81 10.68
C LEU A 235 -25.36 6.58 9.36
N HIS A 236 -25.99 5.98 8.34
CA HIS A 236 -26.03 6.51 6.97
C HIS A 236 -26.51 7.96 6.92
N ASP A 237 -27.67 8.25 7.51
CA ASP A 237 -28.30 9.58 7.46
C ASP A 237 -27.48 10.65 8.23
N SER A 238 -26.51 10.25 9.06
CA SER A 238 -25.63 11.16 9.79
C SER A 238 -24.32 11.46 9.06
N MET A 239 -24.03 10.77 7.95
CA MET A 239 -22.84 11.03 7.14
C MET A 239 -22.91 12.38 6.42
N TYR A 240 -21.78 12.85 5.90
CA TYR A 240 -21.68 14.03 5.06
C TYR A 240 -22.73 14.02 3.95
N GLN A 241 -23.40 15.17 3.78
CA GLN A 241 -24.45 15.37 2.81
C GLN A 241 -24.17 16.58 1.94
N THR A 242 -24.49 16.46 0.65
CA THR A 242 -24.54 17.60 -0.26
C THR A 242 -25.77 17.48 -1.15
N GLY A 243 -26.49 18.59 -1.35
CA GLY A 243 -27.77 18.59 -2.07
C GLY A 243 -28.87 17.73 -1.42
N GLY A 244 -28.81 17.52 -0.10
CA GLY A 244 -29.77 16.71 0.65
C GLY A 244 -29.61 15.19 0.47
N LYS A 245 -28.44 14.75 -0.02
CA LYS A 245 -28.10 13.32 -0.17
C LYS A 245 -26.76 13.03 0.50
N VAL A 246 -26.67 11.85 1.11
CA VAL A 246 -25.42 11.33 1.68
C VAL A 246 -24.45 10.99 0.55
N ILE A 247 -23.22 11.50 0.63
CA ILE A 247 -22.16 11.22 -0.33
C ILE A 247 -20.96 10.61 0.39
N TYR A 248 -20.53 9.44 -0.09
CA TYR A 248 -19.25 8.83 0.27
C TYR A 248 -18.21 9.25 -0.78
N PRO A 249 -17.17 10.02 -0.40
CA PRO A 249 -16.16 10.46 -1.36
C PRO A 249 -15.38 9.31 -1.98
N ASN A 250 -14.86 9.54 -3.18
CA ASN A 250 -14.00 8.57 -3.85
C ASN A 250 -12.53 8.77 -3.42
N LYS A 251 -11.86 7.67 -3.07
CA LYS A 251 -10.47 7.63 -2.56
C LYS A 251 -10.26 8.40 -1.24
N ASN A 252 -9.15 8.11 -0.55
CA ASN A 252 -8.80 8.80 0.70
C ASN A 252 -8.74 10.33 0.53
N GLN A 253 -8.21 10.82 -0.60
CA GLN A 253 -8.06 12.25 -0.87
C GLN A 253 -9.41 12.99 -0.87
N GLY A 254 -10.45 12.41 -1.46
CA GLY A 254 -11.76 13.08 -1.51
C GLY A 254 -12.37 13.30 -0.13
N THR A 255 -12.07 12.43 0.83
CA THR A 255 -12.53 12.59 2.23
C THR A 255 -11.67 13.60 2.98
N LEU A 256 -10.35 13.61 2.73
CA LEU A 256 -9.45 14.62 3.29
C LEU A 256 -9.80 16.04 2.80
N ASP A 257 -10.16 16.20 1.53
CA ASP A 257 -10.55 17.49 0.98
C ASP A 257 -11.77 18.08 1.69
N LEU A 258 -12.74 17.25 2.10
CA LEU A 258 -13.88 17.71 2.91
C LEU A 258 -13.44 18.26 4.28
N LEU A 259 -12.46 17.61 4.92
CA LEU A 259 -11.91 18.07 6.19
C LEU A 259 -11.11 19.38 6.00
N ILE A 260 -10.28 19.45 4.96
CA ILE A 260 -9.51 20.66 4.60
C ILE A 260 -10.44 21.85 4.39
N ASN A 261 -11.57 21.64 3.71
CA ASN A 261 -12.55 22.68 3.41
C ASN A 261 -13.50 22.99 4.60
N GLY A 262 -13.40 22.27 5.72
CA GLY A 262 -14.29 22.42 6.87
C GLY A 262 -15.73 21.94 6.65
N GLU A 263 -15.97 21.19 5.56
CA GLU A 263 -17.26 20.61 5.23
C GLU A 263 -17.67 19.51 6.23
N VAL A 264 -16.65 18.83 6.78
CA VAL A 264 -16.78 17.88 7.90
C VAL A 264 -15.79 18.24 9.00
N ASP A 265 -16.04 17.74 10.21
CA ASP A 265 -15.18 17.96 11.37
C ASP A 265 -14.31 16.76 11.71
N MET A 266 -14.63 15.57 11.18
CA MET A 266 -13.90 14.35 11.51
C MET A 266 -13.99 13.32 10.40
N ILE A 267 -12.87 12.63 10.13
CA ILE A 267 -12.77 11.56 9.12
C ILE A 267 -11.79 10.48 9.59
N PRO A 268 -11.93 9.21 9.14
CA PRO A 268 -10.85 8.25 9.19
C PRO A 268 -9.82 8.59 8.09
N THR A 269 -8.54 8.41 8.37
CA THR A 269 -7.45 8.69 7.43
C THR A 269 -6.19 7.92 7.81
N TRP A 270 -5.35 7.60 6.83
CA TRP A 270 -4.06 6.99 7.14
C TRP A 270 -3.15 7.99 7.85
N ALA A 271 -2.46 7.55 8.90
CA ALA A 271 -1.56 8.40 9.69
C ALA A 271 -0.47 9.05 8.81
N ASP A 272 0.10 8.30 7.87
CA ASP A 272 1.14 8.76 6.96
C ASP A 272 0.67 9.93 6.08
N MET A 273 -0.55 9.83 5.56
CA MET A 273 -1.22 10.86 4.78
C MET A 273 -1.51 12.11 5.63
N MET A 274 -1.96 11.95 6.88
CA MET A 274 -2.16 13.08 7.80
C MET A 274 -0.87 13.80 8.14
N ILE A 275 0.13 13.05 8.58
CA ILE A 275 1.42 13.60 8.99
C ILE A 275 2.07 14.36 7.82
N THR A 276 1.96 13.83 6.60
CA THR A 276 2.47 14.50 5.41
C THR A 276 1.76 15.83 5.14
N ASN A 277 0.44 15.89 5.29
CA ASN A 277 -0.31 17.14 5.10
C ASN A 277 -0.06 18.15 6.23
N LEU A 278 0.06 17.68 7.48
CA LEU A 278 0.42 18.51 8.64
C LEU A 278 1.82 19.11 8.47
N SER A 279 2.82 18.29 8.11
CA SER A 279 4.21 18.75 7.92
C SER A 279 4.35 19.74 6.77
N ASN A 280 3.51 19.62 5.73
CA ASN A 280 3.53 20.51 4.58
C ASN A 280 2.71 21.79 4.79
N GLY A 281 2.06 21.97 5.96
CA GLY A 281 1.18 23.11 6.23
C GLY A 281 -0.06 23.15 5.31
N MET A 282 -0.51 21.99 4.82
CA MET A 282 -1.66 21.87 3.91
C MET A 282 -2.99 21.79 4.65
N LEU A 283 -2.96 21.61 5.98
CA LEU A 283 -4.14 21.53 6.84
C LEU A 283 -4.25 22.79 7.69
N PRO A 284 -5.48 23.23 8.04
CA PRO A 284 -5.69 24.24 9.08
C PRO A 284 -4.99 23.83 10.39
N GLU A 285 -4.43 24.81 11.12
CA GLU A 285 -3.74 24.57 12.41
C GLU A 285 -4.61 23.89 13.47
N THR A 286 -5.93 23.98 13.31
CA THR A 286 -6.92 23.37 14.20
C THR A 286 -7.08 21.87 13.97
N VAL A 287 -6.62 21.35 12.83
CA VAL A 287 -6.73 19.92 12.51
C VAL A 287 -5.68 19.13 13.28
N LYS A 288 -6.13 18.10 13.98
CA LYS A 288 -5.31 17.16 14.76
C LYS A 288 -5.67 15.73 14.38
N MET A 289 -4.92 14.76 14.90
CA MET A 289 -5.23 13.34 14.76
C MET A 289 -5.26 12.63 16.11
N THR A 290 -6.01 11.55 16.21
CA THR A 290 -6.06 10.69 17.41
C THR A 290 -6.37 9.24 17.02
N GLN A 291 -6.05 8.30 17.90
CA GLN A 291 -6.44 6.90 17.79
C GLN A 291 -7.57 6.57 18.77
N ILE A 292 -8.40 5.61 18.37
CA ILE A 292 -9.38 4.96 19.25
C ILE A 292 -8.82 3.64 19.75
N ASP A 293 -9.42 3.07 20.81
CA ASP A 293 -9.11 1.74 21.34
C ASP A 293 -10.37 0.84 21.39
N PRO A 294 -10.35 -0.36 20.78
CA PRO A 294 -9.34 -0.86 19.85
C PRO A 294 -9.18 0.05 18.62
N GLY A 295 -7.96 0.14 18.10
CA GLY A 295 -7.64 0.95 16.93
C GLY A 295 -8.41 0.55 15.67
N PHE A 296 -8.40 1.44 14.69
CA PHE A 296 -8.67 1.06 13.31
C PHE A 296 -7.59 0.10 12.80
N THR A 297 -7.86 -0.52 11.64
CA THR A 297 -6.89 -1.45 11.07
C THR A 297 -5.59 -0.75 10.70
N GLY A 298 -4.50 -1.47 10.95
CA GLY A 298 -3.14 -1.11 10.57
C GLY A 298 -2.38 -2.38 10.25
N ASN A 299 -1.18 -2.26 9.72
CA ASN A 299 -0.39 -3.41 9.33
C ASN A 299 1.09 -3.05 9.24
N VAL A 300 1.91 -4.08 9.04
CA VAL A 300 3.33 -3.92 8.75
C VAL A 300 3.53 -4.18 7.27
N ASP A 301 3.97 -3.18 6.54
CA ASP A 301 4.36 -3.35 5.15
C ASP A 301 5.79 -3.89 5.09
N GLY A 302 6.05 -4.73 4.10
CA GLY A 302 7.31 -5.40 3.91
C GLY A 302 7.64 -5.67 2.45
N LEU A 303 8.84 -6.21 2.26
CA LEU A 303 9.33 -6.71 1.00
C LEU A 303 9.27 -8.23 0.99
N VAL A 304 8.86 -8.80 -0.14
CA VAL A 304 8.92 -10.24 -0.40
C VAL A 304 9.62 -10.51 -1.72
N MET A 305 10.27 -11.68 -1.84
CA MET A 305 10.94 -12.12 -3.07
C MET A 305 10.11 -13.19 -3.79
N PRO A 306 9.50 -12.91 -4.96
CA PRO A 306 8.84 -13.94 -5.75
C PRO A 306 9.79 -15.06 -6.17
N SER A 307 9.31 -16.32 -6.15
CA SER A 307 10.09 -17.48 -6.59
C SER A 307 10.41 -17.49 -8.09
N ILE A 308 9.78 -16.61 -8.85
CA ILE A 308 9.98 -16.41 -10.28
C ILE A 308 10.93 -15.25 -10.61
N GLY A 309 11.44 -14.53 -9.60
CA GLY A 309 12.39 -13.43 -9.78
C GLY A 309 13.76 -13.90 -10.30
N SER A 310 14.55 -12.97 -10.84
CA SER A 310 15.84 -13.25 -11.47
C SER A 310 17.05 -12.87 -10.61
N ASN A 311 16.88 -11.97 -9.63
CA ASN A 311 17.96 -11.37 -8.88
C ASN A 311 17.75 -11.41 -7.35
N GLN A 312 17.78 -12.61 -6.75
CA GLN A 312 17.62 -12.80 -5.30
C GLN A 312 18.75 -12.19 -4.45
N GLU A 313 19.96 -12.10 -5.01
CA GLU A 313 21.11 -11.49 -4.33
C GLU A 313 20.87 -9.99 -4.15
N GLY A 314 20.56 -9.29 -5.25
CA GLY A 314 20.27 -7.86 -5.21
C GLY A 314 18.97 -7.55 -4.46
N ALA A 315 17.96 -8.43 -4.52
CA ALA A 315 16.74 -8.29 -3.74
C ALA A 315 17.02 -8.25 -2.22
N GLN A 316 17.88 -9.13 -1.70
CA GLN A 316 18.26 -9.12 -0.29
C GLN A 316 19.14 -7.93 0.07
N ALA A 317 19.98 -7.44 -0.85
CA ALA A 317 20.74 -6.22 -0.64
C ALA A 317 19.82 -5.00 -0.45
N VAL A 318 18.73 -4.91 -1.25
CA VAL A 318 17.70 -3.87 -1.09
C VAL A 318 16.93 -4.05 0.21
N MET A 319 16.53 -5.28 0.58
CA MET A 319 15.88 -5.56 1.87
C MET A 319 16.75 -5.10 3.05
N ASN A 320 18.06 -5.35 2.99
CA ASN A 320 19.01 -4.91 4.00
C ASN A 320 19.12 -3.38 4.05
N PHE A 321 19.23 -2.72 2.90
CA PHE A 321 19.29 -1.26 2.83
C PHE A 321 18.02 -0.61 3.38
N MET A 322 16.84 -1.16 3.09
CA MET A 322 15.55 -0.65 3.56
C MET A 322 15.45 -0.58 5.09
N LEU A 323 16.19 -1.45 5.79
CA LEU A 323 16.29 -1.49 7.25
C LEU A 323 17.42 -0.64 7.84
N SER A 324 18.15 0.14 7.01
CA SER A 324 19.16 1.08 7.48
C SER A 324 18.52 2.33 8.08
N GLU A 325 19.24 3.01 8.99
CA GLU A 325 18.82 4.32 9.52
C GLU A 325 18.60 5.34 8.40
N GLU A 326 19.45 5.32 7.36
CA GLU A 326 19.33 6.20 6.19
C GLU A 326 18.00 5.97 5.45
N ALA A 327 17.67 4.71 5.14
CA ALA A 327 16.40 4.39 4.48
C ALA A 327 15.20 4.74 5.35
N GLN A 328 15.24 4.42 6.65
CA GLN A 328 14.14 4.70 7.58
C GLN A 328 13.94 6.22 7.79
N GLN A 329 15.01 7.01 7.81
CA GLN A 329 14.96 8.47 7.77
C GLN A 329 14.29 8.97 6.49
N ILE A 330 14.72 8.49 5.31
CA ILE A 330 14.10 8.85 4.03
C ILE A 330 12.61 8.53 4.03
N LEU A 331 12.21 7.35 4.50
CA LEU A 331 10.82 6.92 4.55
C LEU A 331 9.98 7.80 5.48
N LEU A 332 10.49 8.14 6.66
CA LEU A 332 9.80 9.06 7.57
C LEU A 332 9.66 10.45 6.93
N ASP A 333 10.75 11.02 6.41
CA ASP A 333 10.76 12.36 5.82
C ASP A 333 9.88 12.47 4.58
N SER A 334 9.92 11.46 3.71
CA SER A 334 9.27 11.53 2.41
C SER A 334 7.80 11.11 2.44
N MET A 335 7.47 10.12 3.25
CA MET A 335 6.16 9.49 3.21
C MET A 335 5.57 9.23 4.58
N ALA A 336 6.17 9.77 5.65
CA ALA A 336 5.69 9.63 7.03
C ALA A 336 5.49 8.17 7.46
N ALA A 337 6.35 7.28 6.97
CA ALA A 337 6.36 5.89 7.39
C ALA A 337 6.68 5.76 8.88
N ILE A 338 5.93 4.91 9.59
CA ILE A 338 6.28 4.54 10.97
C ILE A 338 7.51 3.63 10.90
N PRO A 339 8.66 4.00 11.49
CA PRO A 339 9.86 3.19 11.43
C PRO A 339 9.67 1.81 12.06
N VAL A 340 10.37 0.80 11.51
CA VAL A 340 10.36 -0.58 12.04
C VAL A 340 11.62 -0.94 12.83
N ILE A 341 12.53 0.02 12.98
CA ILE A 341 13.78 -0.08 13.76
C ILE A 341 13.75 0.96 14.89
N ASP A 342 14.77 0.92 15.76
CA ASP A 342 15.00 1.98 16.74
C ASP A 342 15.07 3.36 16.05
N SER A 343 14.11 4.23 16.36
CA SER A 343 14.03 5.57 15.76
C SER A 343 14.81 6.63 16.53
N THR A 344 15.58 6.28 17.56
CA THR A 344 16.31 7.24 18.40
C THR A 344 17.29 8.11 17.59
N ASN A 345 17.88 7.57 16.53
CA ASN A 345 18.81 8.28 15.66
C ASN A 345 18.14 8.95 14.44
N ILE A 346 16.82 8.82 14.29
CA ILE A 346 16.07 9.43 13.19
C ILE A 346 15.66 10.86 13.57
N THR A 347 16.27 11.86 12.92
CA THR A 347 16.12 13.29 13.23
C THR A 347 15.08 13.99 12.36
N SER A 348 13.94 13.35 12.09
CA SER A 348 12.86 13.95 11.30
C SER A 348 12.00 14.91 12.12
N GLU A 349 11.59 16.03 11.52
CA GLU A 349 10.53 16.89 12.10
C GLU A 349 9.20 16.15 12.25
N LYS A 350 8.99 15.08 11.47
CA LYS A 350 7.77 14.27 11.54
C LYS A 350 7.71 13.32 12.73
N SER A 351 8.84 13.06 13.41
CA SER A 351 8.90 12.18 14.58
C SER A 351 7.97 12.62 15.71
N GLN A 352 7.70 13.93 15.84
CA GLN A 352 6.78 14.47 16.85
C GLN A 352 5.35 13.91 16.71
N TYR A 353 4.90 13.64 15.48
CA TYR A 353 3.56 13.14 15.22
C TYR A 353 3.42 11.64 15.47
N LEU A 354 4.54 10.90 15.45
CA LEU A 354 4.55 9.47 15.73
C LEU A 354 4.45 9.16 17.22
N ALA A 355 4.93 10.06 18.09
CA ALA A 355 4.89 9.88 19.54
C ALA A 355 3.46 9.79 20.11
N GLU A 356 2.46 10.26 19.36
CA GLU A 356 1.05 10.19 19.72
C GLU A 356 0.36 8.90 19.25
N LEU A 357 1.07 8.06 18.47
CA LEU A 357 0.54 6.80 17.95
C LEU A 357 0.98 5.61 18.81
N ASN A 358 0.05 4.74 19.13
CA ASN A 358 0.33 3.41 19.64
C ASN A 358 0.77 2.50 18.49
N VAL A 359 2.08 2.44 18.29
CA VAL A 359 2.74 1.67 17.21
C VAL A 359 3.16 0.26 17.64
N GLU A 360 3.01 -0.07 18.92
CA GLU A 360 3.36 -1.39 19.46
C GLU A 360 2.31 -2.45 19.12
N ASN A 361 1.05 -2.04 18.89
CA ASN A 361 -0.08 -2.93 18.64
C ASN A 361 -0.91 -2.47 17.44
N PHE A 362 -0.40 -2.68 16.22
CA PHE A 362 -1.23 -2.52 15.03
C PHE A 362 -2.36 -3.54 15.05
N ARG A 363 -3.61 -3.07 14.87
CA ARG A 363 -4.75 -3.96 14.68
C ARG A 363 -4.69 -4.55 13.26
N THR A 364 -3.91 -5.60 13.13
CA THR A 364 -3.73 -6.33 11.87
C THR A 364 -5.01 -7.03 11.47
N SER A 365 -5.18 -7.15 10.16
CA SER A 365 -6.25 -7.95 9.60
C SER A 365 -5.79 -8.77 8.41
N SER A 366 -6.11 -10.05 8.40
CA SER A 366 -5.80 -10.96 7.29
C SER A 366 -7.09 -11.68 6.86
N LEU A 367 -7.87 -10.99 6.03
CA LEU A 367 -9.21 -11.44 5.63
C LEU A 367 -9.21 -12.28 4.34
N GLY A 368 -8.08 -12.35 3.61
CA GLY A 368 -8.05 -12.99 2.29
C GLY A 368 -9.05 -12.35 1.32
N SER A 369 -9.81 -13.15 0.58
CA SER A 369 -10.86 -12.65 -0.32
C SER A 369 -12.01 -11.94 0.40
N LEU A 370 -12.22 -12.20 1.69
CA LEU A 370 -13.34 -11.61 2.44
C LEU A 370 -13.26 -10.09 2.52
N GLY A 371 -12.07 -9.48 2.43
CA GLY A 371 -11.94 -8.03 2.38
C GLY A 371 -12.58 -7.43 1.12
N ASN A 372 -12.39 -8.07 -0.03
CA ASN A 372 -13.01 -7.64 -1.29
C ASN A 372 -14.53 -7.87 -1.26
N GLU A 373 -14.95 -9.03 -0.78
CA GLU A 373 -16.37 -9.36 -0.65
C GLU A 373 -17.09 -8.42 0.33
N LEU A 374 -16.43 -7.99 1.41
CA LEU A 374 -16.96 -7.00 2.35
C LEU A 374 -17.27 -5.67 1.64
N ASN A 375 -16.36 -5.22 0.75
CA ASN A 375 -16.55 -4.01 -0.05
C ASN A 375 -17.74 -4.16 -1.01
N GLU A 376 -17.89 -5.33 -1.66
CA GLU A 376 -19.02 -5.60 -2.54
C GLU A 376 -20.37 -5.59 -1.79
N VAL A 377 -20.42 -6.17 -0.59
CA VAL A 377 -21.63 -6.15 0.24
C VAL A 377 -21.92 -4.72 0.72
N TRP A 378 -20.89 -3.94 1.05
CA TRP A 378 -21.06 -2.52 1.38
C TRP A 378 -21.67 -1.73 0.22
N ASP A 379 -21.20 -1.95 -1.01
CA ASP A 379 -21.74 -1.27 -2.20
C ASP A 379 -23.23 -1.60 -2.41
N GLN A 380 -23.63 -2.84 -2.10
CA GLN A 380 -25.01 -3.32 -2.25
C GLN A 380 -25.95 -2.87 -1.13
N LYS A 381 -25.47 -2.75 0.10
CA LYS A 381 -26.30 -2.46 1.28
C LYS A 381 -26.29 -0.99 1.69
N ILE A 382 -25.11 -0.36 1.63
CA ILE A 382 -24.90 1.00 2.14
C ILE A 382 -24.75 1.99 0.97
N GLY A 383 -23.90 1.67 -0.01
CA GLY A 383 -23.68 2.53 -1.17
C GLY A 383 -24.95 2.82 -1.98
N THR A 384 -25.95 1.94 -1.93
CA THR A 384 -27.26 2.17 -2.59
C THR A 384 -28.21 3.09 -1.83
N LEU A 385 -27.99 3.33 -0.53
CA LEU A 385 -28.83 4.22 0.28
C LEU A 385 -28.63 5.69 -0.12
N SER A 386 -27.45 6.04 -0.61
CA SER A 386 -27.07 7.37 -1.12
C SER A 386 -27.82 7.83 -2.38
N LYS A 387 -28.69 7.01 -2.98
CA LYS A 387 -29.28 7.24 -4.32
C LYS A 387 -30.46 8.20 -4.33
#